data_AF-A0A6I2KX79-F1
#
_entry.id   AF-A0A6I2KX79-F1
#
_cell.length_a   1.000
_cell.length_b   1.000
_cell.length_c   1.000
_cell.angle_alpha   90.00
_cell.angle_beta   90.00
_cell.angle_gamma   90.00
#
_symmetry.space_group_name_H-M   'P 1'
#
loop_
_entity.id
_entity.type
_entity.pdbx_description
1 polymer ?
#
loop_
_entity_poly.entity_id
_entity_poly.type
_entity_poly.pdbx_seq_one_letter_code
_entity_poly.pdbx_strand_id
1 'polypeptide(L)'
;MGLFLSPLIMLAVSIVYFSKGDDESRLWVRLLFSLHGMFAALLYIGALAYWQMTQASHAWAATPYLLLHIISLASIAYAFVYFPGPKRWHLLQIVSLFCMVQTVFIGSMALTGEWL
;
A
#
# COMPACT_ATOMS: atom_id res chain seq x y z
N MET A 1 1.87 -10.60 -18.47
CA MET A 1 2.00 -9.82 -17.23
C MET A 1 0.61 -9.45 -16.75
N GLY A 2 0.03 -10.25 -15.84
CA GLY A 2 -1.17 -9.80 -15.14
C GLY A 2 -0.75 -8.67 -14.21
N LEU A 3 -1.02 -7.42 -14.59
CA LEU A 3 -0.99 -6.31 -13.65
C LEU A 3 -2.01 -6.65 -12.57
N PHE A 4 -1.52 -7.16 -11.44
CA PHE A 4 -2.38 -7.53 -10.34
C PHE A 4 -3.17 -6.29 -9.94
N LEU A 5 -4.49 -6.43 -9.83
CA LEU A 5 -5.40 -5.31 -9.53
C LEU A 5 -5.16 -4.72 -8.12
N SER A 6 -4.30 -5.36 -7.32
CA SER A 6 -4.00 -5.04 -5.92
C SER A 6 -3.60 -3.58 -5.69
N PRO A 7 -2.59 -2.98 -6.37
CA PRO A 7 -2.29 -1.54 -6.27
C PRO A 7 -3.49 -0.64 -6.59
N LEU A 8 -4.31 -0.98 -7.61
CA LEU A 8 -5.50 -0.19 -7.96
C LEU A 8 -6.58 -0.28 -6.88
N ILE A 9 -6.79 -1.48 -6.33
CA ILE A 9 -7.72 -1.70 -5.21
C ILE A 9 -7.25 -0.91 -3.98
N MET A 10 -5.96 -0.96 -3.65
CA MET A 10 -5.39 -0.21 -2.53
C MET A 10 -5.56 1.30 -2.70
N LEU A 11 -5.33 1.82 -3.91
CA LEU A 11 -5.60 3.23 -4.24
C LEU A 11 -7.09 3.56 -4.09
N ALA A 12 -7.98 2.69 -4.54
CA ALA A 12 -9.43 2.89 -4.36
C ALA A 12 -9.83 2.94 -2.88
N VAL A 13 -9.25 2.08 -2.02
CA VAL A 13 -9.50 2.14 -0.57
C VAL A 13 -8.99 3.46 0.02
N SER A 14 -7.80 3.92 -0.37
CA SER A 14 -7.27 5.24 0.01
C SER A 14 -8.21 6.39 -0.38
N ILE A 15 -8.79 6.36 -1.59
CA ILE A 15 -9.75 7.36 -2.05
C ILE A 15 -11.05 7.31 -1.22
N VAL A 16 -11.53 6.11 -0.86
CA VAL A 16 -12.70 5.96 0.01
C VAL A 16 -12.42 6.56 1.38
N TYR A 17 -11.27 6.27 1.99
CA TYR A 17 -10.89 6.88 3.26
C TYR A 17 -10.83 8.41 3.17
N PHE A 18 -10.21 8.95 2.13
CA PHE A 18 -10.10 10.39 1.95
C PHE A 18 -11.46 11.07 1.77
N SER A 19 -12.36 10.46 1.00
CA SER A 19 -13.71 11.00 0.70
C SER A 19 -14.74 10.78 1.80
N LYS A 20 -14.54 9.79 2.68
CA LYS A 20 -15.43 9.49 3.81
C LYS A 20 -14.90 10.00 5.15
N GLY A 21 -13.73 10.63 5.14
CA GLY A 21 -13.25 11.44 6.25
C GLY A 21 -14.15 12.65 6.48
N ASP A 22 -14.16 13.14 7.72
CA ASP A 22 -14.92 14.32 8.12
C ASP A 22 -14.43 15.56 7.36
N ASP A 23 -15.36 16.35 6.81
CA ASP A 23 -15.04 17.55 6.04
C ASP A 23 -14.50 18.68 6.92
N GLU A 24 -14.76 18.65 8.23
CA GLU A 24 -14.17 19.60 9.19
C GLU A 24 -12.71 19.26 9.54
N SER A 25 -12.24 18.07 9.20
CA SER A 25 -10.86 17.69 9.45
C SER A 25 -9.89 18.39 8.50
N ARG A 26 -8.80 18.94 9.05
CA ARG A 26 -7.75 19.60 8.27
C ARG A 26 -7.25 18.66 7.17
N LEU A 27 -6.99 19.18 5.97
CA LEU A 27 -6.53 18.40 4.81
C LEU A 27 -5.37 17.45 5.13
N TRP A 28 -4.38 17.91 5.92
CA TRP A 28 -3.24 17.08 6.33
C TRP A 28 -3.64 15.87 7.15
N VAL A 29 -4.64 15.99 8.03
CA VAL A 29 -5.18 14.88 8.81
C VAL A 29 -5.88 13.88 7.88
N ARG A 30 -6.65 14.39 6.90
CA ARG A 30 -7.31 13.57 5.88
C ARG A 30 -6.33 12.74 5.07
N LEU A 31 -5.21 13.35 4.69
CA LEU A 31 -4.14 12.65 4.00
C LEU A 31 -3.56 11.55 4.89
N LEU A 32 -3.16 11.86 6.13
CA LEU A 32 -2.50 10.90 7.03
C LEU A 32 -3.26 9.57 7.23
N PHE A 33 -4.58 9.62 7.43
CA PHE A 33 -5.37 8.40 7.57
C PHE A 33 -5.74 7.72 6.25
N SER A 34 -5.41 8.32 5.10
CA SER A 34 -5.72 7.80 3.76
C SER A 34 -4.48 7.30 3.00
N LEU A 35 -3.27 7.55 3.50
CA LEU A 35 -2.01 7.25 2.79
C LEU A 35 -1.68 5.75 2.65
N HIS A 36 -2.29 4.89 3.47
CA HIS A 36 -1.95 3.46 3.58
C HIS A 36 -1.90 2.72 2.23
N GLY A 37 -2.92 2.91 1.39
CA GLY A 37 -3.05 2.20 0.12
C GLY A 37 -2.15 2.79 -0.96
N MET A 38 -2.02 4.12 -0.97
CA MET A 38 -1.15 4.84 -1.89
C MET A 38 0.33 4.47 -1.71
N PHE A 39 0.79 4.39 -0.46
CA PHE A 39 2.20 4.09 -0.18
C PHE A 39 2.58 2.68 -0.64
N ALA A 40 1.76 1.67 -0.31
CA ALA A 40 1.97 0.30 -0.77
C ALA A 40 1.91 0.17 -2.31
N ALA A 41 0.96 0.86 -2.96
CA ALA A 41 0.86 0.87 -4.42
C ALA A 41 2.12 1.48 -5.07
N LEU A 42 2.63 2.58 -4.54
CA LEU A 42 3.87 3.21 -5.02
C LEU A 42 5.09 2.29 -4.84
N LEU A 43 5.21 1.63 -3.68
CA LEU A 43 6.30 0.67 -3.44
C LEU A 43 6.23 -0.48 -4.45
N TYR A 44 5.05 -1.03 -4.69
CA TYR A 44 4.84 -2.11 -5.65
C TYR A 44 5.22 -1.70 -7.08
N ILE A 45 4.70 -0.56 -7.55
CA ILE A 45 5.03 -0.03 -8.88
C ILE A 45 6.53 0.23 -8.98
N GLY A 46 7.15 0.80 -7.94
CA GLY A 46 8.58 1.05 -7.89
C GLY A 46 9.41 -0.23 -8.00
N ALA A 47 9.03 -1.30 -7.28
CA ALA A 47 9.70 -2.60 -7.36
C ALA A 47 9.61 -3.21 -8.76
N LEU A 48 8.44 -3.17 -9.39
CA LEU A 48 8.26 -3.69 -10.75
C LEU A 48 9.01 -2.86 -11.79
N ALA A 49 8.94 -1.52 -11.69
CA ALA A 49 9.66 -0.62 -12.58
C ALA A 49 11.17 -0.83 -12.47
N TYR A 50 11.68 -0.95 -11.24
CA TYR A 50 13.08 -1.24 -10.98
C TYR A 50 13.50 -2.55 -11.66
N TRP A 51 12.76 -3.64 -11.42
CA TRP A 51 13.03 -4.93 -12.06
C TRP A 51 13.02 -4.85 -13.59
N GLN A 52 12.03 -4.18 -14.18
CA GLN A 52 11.94 -4.00 -15.64
C GLN A 52 13.11 -3.19 -16.21
N MET A 53 13.58 -2.16 -15.49
CA MET A 53 14.65 -1.28 -15.95
C MET A 53 16.03 -1.91 -15.84
N THR A 54 16.31 -2.63 -14.75
CA THR A 54 17.63 -3.20 -14.51
C THR A 54 17.78 -4.59 -15.09
N GLN A 55 16.67 -5.34 -15.23
CA GLN A 55 16.67 -6.78 -15.51
C GLN A 55 17.59 -7.57 -14.57
N ALA A 56 17.92 -6.98 -13.42
CA ALA A 56 18.89 -7.49 -12.46
C ALA A 56 18.20 -7.59 -11.11
N SER A 57 18.37 -8.73 -10.45
CA SER A 57 17.88 -8.94 -9.10
C SER A 57 18.90 -8.47 -8.08
N HIS A 58 18.44 -7.72 -7.08
CA HIS A 58 19.23 -7.16 -6.01
C HIS A 58 18.56 -7.50 -4.69
N ALA A 59 18.90 -8.66 -4.13
CA ALA A 59 18.30 -9.16 -2.89
C ALA A 59 18.39 -8.15 -1.73
N TRP A 60 19.45 -7.32 -1.70
CA TRP A 60 19.61 -6.27 -0.71
C TRP A 60 18.50 -5.19 -0.76
N ALA A 61 17.84 -5.00 -1.90
CA ALA A 61 16.74 -4.05 -2.07
C ALA A 61 15.41 -4.57 -1.49
N ALA A 62 15.29 -5.89 -1.27
CA ALA A 62 14.08 -6.47 -0.68
C ALA A 62 13.90 -6.03 0.79
N THR A 63 14.98 -5.92 1.56
CA THR A 63 14.92 -5.48 2.97
C THR A 63 14.34 -4.07 3.12
N PRO A 64 14.87 -3.01 2.48
CA PRO A 64 14.27 -1.67 2.58
C PRO A 64 12.85 -1.65 2.01
N TYR A 65 12.56 -2.40 0.95
CA TYR A 65 11.21 -2.54 0.41
C TYR A 65 10.20 -3.09 1.45
N LEU A 66 10.58 -4.13 2.19
CA LEU A 66 9.77 -4.70 3.27
C LEU A 66 9.62 -3.74 4.45
N LEU A 67 10.70 -3.07 4.85
CA LEU A 67 10.66 -2.07 5.92
C LEU A 67 9.74 -0.90 5.57
N LEU A 68 9.71 -0.46 4.31
CA LEU A 68 8.81 0.60 3.86
C LEU A 68 7.34 0.15 3.95
N HIS A 69 7.01 -1.13 3.76
CA HIS A 69 5.63 -1.61 3.97
C HIS A 69 5.15 -1.48 5.42
N ILE A 70 6.07 -1.40 6.40
CA ILE A 70 5.71 -1.09 7.79
C ILE A 70 5.05 0.28 7.90
N ILE A 71 5.42 1.25 7.05
CA ILE A 71 4.78 2.57 7.02
C ILE A 71 3.33 2.44 6.57
N SER A 72 3.04 1.61 5.57
CA SER A 72 1.66 1.33 5.14
C SER A 72 0.86 0.70 6.28
N LEU A 73 1.43 -0.27 7.01
CA LEU A 73 0.80 -0.89 8.18
C LEU A 73 0.55 0.11 9.32
N ALA A 74 1.52 0.95 9.62
CA ALA A 74 1.39 2.01 10.61
C ALA A 74 0.30 3.01 10.22
N SER A 75 0.18 3.34 8.93
CA SER A 75 -0.91 4.18 8.41
C SER A 75 -2.28 3.50 8.53
N ILE A 76 -2.38 2.18 8.30
CA ILE A 76 -3.61 1.41 8.58
C ILE A 76 -3.97 1.52 10.06
N ALA A 77 -3.03 1.25 10.96
CA ALA A 77 -3.26 1.33 12.41
C ALA A 77 -3.68 2.74 12.83
N TYR A 78 -3.03 3.77 12.28
CA TYR A 78 -3.41 5.17 12.48
C TYR A 78 -4.83 5.43 12.01
N ALA A 79 -5.23 4.92 10.84
CA ALA A 79 -6.59 5.06 10.33
C ALA A 79 -7.62 4.39 11.25
N PHE A 80 -7.33 3.23 11.85
CA PHE A 80 -8.24 2.60 12.83
C PHE A 80 -8.56 3.50 14.03
N VAL A 81 -7.56 4.22 14.53
CA VAL A 81 -7.68 5.07 15.73
C VAL A 81 -8.29 6.43 15.39
N TYR A 82 -7.78 7.09 14.34
CA TYR A 82 -8.03 8.51 14.10
C TYR A 82 -9.03 8.81 12.97
N PHE A 83 -9.50 7.80 12.23
CA PHE A 83 -10.52 8.03 11.20
C PHE A 83 -11.86 8.42 11.82
N PRO A 84 -12.38 9.62 11.51
CA PRO A 84 -13.61 10.15 12.13
C PRO A 84 -14.90 9.61 11.49
N GLY A 85 -14.81 8.97 10.31
CA GLY A 85 -15.97 8.47 9.58
C GLY A 85 -16.55 7.15 10.13
N PRO A 86 -17.58 6.61 9.46
CA PRO A 86 -18.24 5.37 9.90
C PRO A 86 -17.28 4.19 10.01
N LYS A 87 -17.27 3.51 11.16
CA LYS A 87 -16.35 2.38 11.43
C LYS A 87 -16.50 1.19 10.47
N ARG A 88 -17.62 1.05 9.76
CA ARG A 88 -17.80 0.05 8.69
C ARG A 88 -16.74 0.14 7.58
N TRP A 89 -16.16 1.32 7.35
CA TRP A 89 -15.13 1.51 6.34
C TRP A 89 -13.81 0.81 6.70
N HIS A 90 -13.59 0.46 7.97
CA HIS A 90 -12.46 -0.35 8.40
C HIS A 90 -12.45 -1.76 7.82
N LEU A 91 -13.62 -2.29 7.38
CA LEU A 91 -13.66 -3.56 6.68
C LEU A 91 -12.87 -3.53 5.37
N LEU A 92 -12.75 -2.36 4.73
CA LEU A 92 -11.91 -2.19 3.56
C LEU A 92 -10.42 -2.40 3.86
N GLN A 93 -9.98 -2.25 5.11
CA GLN A 93 -8.59 -2.52 5.47
C GLN A 93 -8.25 -4.00 5.41
N ILE A 94 -9.23 -4.91 5.54
CA ILE A 94 -9.01 -6.34 5.29
C ILE A 94 -8.60 -6.55 3.82
N VAL A 95 -9.28 -5.86 2.90
CA VAL A 95 -8.95 -5.88 1.48
C VAL A 95 -7.57 -5.25 1.24
N SER A 96 -7.26 -4.12 1.88
CA SER A 96 -5.93 -3.50 1.82
C SER A 96 -4.84 -4.45 2.29
N LEU A 97 -5.04 -5.16 3.40
CA LEU A 97 -4.06 -6.11 3.95
C LEU A 97 -3.84 -7.29 3.00
N PHE A 98 -4.91 -7.85 2.44
CA PHE A 98 -4.80 -8.92 1.45
C PHE A 98 -4.04 -8.45 0.20
N CYS A 99 -4.38 -7.27 -0.33
CA CYS A 99 -3.67 -6.67 -1.45
C CYS A 99 -2.19 -6.41 -1.11
N MET A 100 -1.92 -5.97 0.12
CA MET A 100 -0.56 -5.68 0.57
C MET A 100 0.30 -6.96 0.68
N VAL A 101 -0.27 -8.08 1.12
CA VAL A 101 0.43 -9.38 1.10
C VAL A 101 0.83 -9.74 -0.33
N GLN A 102 -0.09 -9.56 -1.29
CA GLN A 102 0.22 -9.82 -2.70
C GLN A 102 1.29 -8.87 -3.25
N THR A 103 1.19 -7.56 -2.95
CA THR A 103 2.19 -6.59 -3.41
C THR A 103 3.55 -6.90 -2.82
N VAL A 104 3.63 -7.18 -1.51
CA VAL A 104 4.87 -7.56 -0.83
C VAL A 104 5.47 -8.80 -1.47
N PHE A 105 4.67 -9.86 -1.65
CA PHE A 105 5.14 -11.11 -2.21
C PHE A 105 5.73 -10.92 -3.62
N ILE A 106 4.96 -10.30 -4.52
CA ILE A 106 5.38 -10.11 -5.91
C ILE A 106 6.49 -9.07 -6.04
N GLY A 107 6.42 -7.98 -5.29
CA GLY A 107 7.46 -6.96 -5.29
C GLY A 107 8.78 -7.50 -4.74
N SER A 108 8.74 -8.34 -3.71
CA SER A 108 9.92 -9.07 -3.24
C SER A 108 10.48 -10.00 -4.32
N MET A 109 9.66 -10.82 -4.99
CA MET A 109 10.13 -11.64 -6.12
C MET A 109 10.75 -10.80 -7.25
N ALA A 110 10.17 -9.64 -7.56
CA ALA A 110 10.72 -8.75 -8.57
C ALA A 110 12.10 -8.20 -8.17
N LEU A 111 12.31 -7.90 -6.89
CA LEU A 111 13.58 -7.40 -6.38
C LEU A 111 14.63 -8.51 -6.18
N THR A 112 14.24 -9.70 -5.73
CA THR A 112 15.15 -10.83 -5.48
C THR A 112 15.41 -11.69 -6.72
N GLY A 113 14.55 -11.59 -7.73
CA GLY A 113 14.59 -12.43 -8.93
C GLY A 113 14.15 -13.87 -8.69
N GLU A 114 13.70 -14.21 -7.47
CA GLU A 114 13.22 -15.54 -7.11
C GLU A 114 11.74 -15.67 -7.50
N TRP A 115 11.50 -15.91 -8.79
CA TRP A 115 10.18 -16.28 -9.28
C TRP A 115 9.95 -17.76 -9.00
N LEU A 116 8.90 -18.09 -8.24
CA LEU A 116 8.47 -19.48 -8.00
C LEU A 116 8.14 -20.22 -9.30
#